data_AF-A0A1S2M3I1-F1
#
_entry.id   AF-A0A1S2M3I1-F1
#
_cell.length_a   1.000
_cell.length_b   1.000
_cell.length_c   1.000
_cell.angle_alpha   90.00
_cell.angle_beta   90.00
_cell.angle_gamma   90.00
#
_symmetry.space_group_name_H-M   'P 1'
#
loop_
_entity.id
_entity.type
_entity.pdbx_description
1 polymer ?
#
loop_
_entity_poly.entity_id
_entity_poly.type
_entity_poly.pdbx_seq_one_letter_code
_entity_poly.pdbx_strand_id
1 'polypeptide(L)'
;MENMNANRFVEVLKEHKSEADIEKMKRYYKGSDSSTLWLGLHMRTVFQAAKDFMNMSLNEIEKLLESPYYEVRMGAVSIMDFQTKSKKTTNDERKALFELYIERHDRIDNWDFVDRAAPSVVGNYLKDKSKEILYELVRSENIWERRTAIVSTFAFIKNGDVEDTFRIAELLVDDKEELINKSVGTFLREAGKKDEDRLKQFLDKYATTMPRVTLRYAIEKLDKSTKKHYMTLGKSE
;
A
#
# COMPACT_ATOMS: atom_id res chain seq x y z
N MET A 1 7.53 30.84 2.28
CA MET A 1 6.94 29.64 2.92
C MET A 1 5.41 29.68 2.96
N GLU A 2 4.75 30.83 2.76
CA GLU A 2 3.27 30.96 2.76
C GLU A 2 2.50 30.17 1.69
N ASN A 3 3.17 29.58 0.69
CA ASN A 3 2.51 28.97 -0.49
C ASN A 3 2.40 27.43 -0.46
N MET A 4 2.82 26.73 0.61
CA MET A 4 2.81 25.26 0.67
C MET A 4 1.76 24.73 1.67
N ASN A 5 0.51 25.16 1.50
CA ASN A 5 -0.63 24.76 2.33
C ASN A 5 -1.65 23.93 1.52
N ALA A 6 -2.58 23.30 2.23
CA ALA A 6 -3.58 22.40 1.67
C ALA A 6 -4.47 23.11 0.63
N ASN A 7 -4.92 24.33 0.92
CA ASN A 7 -5.77 25.10 0.01
C ASN A 7 -5.06 25.34 -1.32
N ARG A 8 -3.81 25.80 -1.28
CA ARG A 8 -3.03 26.06 -2.50
C ARG A 8 -2.77 24.78 -3.29
N PHE A 9 -2.53 23.65 -2.63
CA PHE A 9 -2.40 22.36 -3.29
C PHE A 9 -3.67 21.98 -4.05
N VAL A 10 -4.83 22.13 -3.41
CA VAL A 10 -6.14 21.85 -4.02
C VAL A 10 -6.41 22.78 -5.21
N GLU A 11 -6.07 24.06 -5.12
CA GLU A 11 -6.17 25.00 -6.25
C GLU A 11 -5.34 24.53 -7.45
N VAL A 12 -4.08 24.16 -7.23
CA VAL A 12 -3.18 23.65 -8.30
C VAL A 12 -3.76 22.39 -8.97
N LEU A 13 -4.36 21.48 -8.19
CA LEU A 13 -5.01 20.31 -8.76
C LEU A 13 -6.26 20.68 -9.57
N LYS A 14 -7.06 21.65 -9.10
CA LYS A 14 -8.28 22.11 -9.79
C LYS A 14 -7.99 22.78 -11.12
N GLU A 15 -6.83 23.41 -11.30
CA GLU A 15 -6.39 23.96 -12.59
C GLU A 15 -6.30 22.90 -13.69
N HIS A 16 -6.16 21.62 -13.31
CA HIS A 16 -5.99 20.49 -14.24
C HIS A 16 -7.22 19.59 -14.33
N LYS A 17 -8.34 19.95 -13.69
CA LYS A 17 -9.54 19.08 -13.59
C LYS A 17 -10.05 18.67 -14.97
N SER A 18 -10.51 17.43 -15.10
CA SER A 18 -11.04 16.86 -16.34
C SER A 18 -12.27 16.03 -16.06
N GLU A 19 -13.46 16.58 -16.34
CA GLU A 19 -14.73 15.84 -16.17
C GLU A 19 -14.79 14.60 -17.08
N ALA A 20 -14.20 14.68 -18.28
CA ALA A 20 -14.14 13.59 -19.24
C ALA A 20 -13.36 12.36 -18.70
N ASP A 21 -12.43 12.56 -17.78
CA ASP A 21 -11.60 11.50 -17.22
C ASP A 21 -12.12 10.93 -15.88
N ILE A 22 -13.17 11.52 -15.29
CA ILE A 22 -13.70 11.09 -13.98
C ILE A 22 -14.09 9.61 -14.01
N GLU A 23 -14.84 9.17 -15.03
CA GLU A 23 -15.32 7.78 -15.09
C GLU A 23 -14.16 6.78 -15.24
N LYS A 24 -13.11 7.20 -15.95
CA LYS A 24 -11.87 6.42 -16.04
C LYS A 24 -11.19 6.31 -14.67
N MET A 25 -11.17 7.39 -13.88
CA MET A 25 -10.53 7.42 -12.57
C MET A 25 -11.30 6.61 -11.51
N LYS A 26 -12.63 6.63 -11.55
CA LYS A 26 -13.48 5.83 -10.64
C LYS A 26 -13.15 4.34 -10.64
N ARG A 27 -12.68 3.79 -11.77
CA ARG A 27 -12.31 2.37 -11.87
C ARG A 27 -11.17 1.95 -10.94
N TYR A 28 -10.31 2.90 -10.54
CA TYR A 28 -9.19 2.65 -9.63
C TYR A 28 -9.61 2.69 -8.16
N TYR A 29 -10.68 3.42 -7.82
CA TYR A 29 -11.17 3.45 -6.46
C TYR A 29 -11.96 2.17 -6.14
N LYS A 30 -11.51 1.46 -5.11
CA LYS A 30 -12.14 0.26 -4.53
C LYS A 30 -12.49 0.46 -3.05
N GLY A 31 -12.31 1.68 -2.54
CA GLY A 31 -12.82 2.10 -1.25
C GLY A 31 -14.33 2.02 -1.17
N SER A 32 -14.84 1.90 0.06
CA SER A 32 -16.28 1.83 0.34
C SER A 32 -16.91 3.20 0.59
N ASP A 33 -16.13 4.29 0.62
CA ASP A 33 -16.64 5.63 0.87
C ASP A 33 -17.39 6.19 -0.35
N SER A 34 -18.72 6.06 -0.31
CA SER A 34 -19.65 6.57 -1.30
C SER A 34 -19.65 8.11 -1.44
N SER A 35 -19.07 8.84 -0.48
CA SER A 35 -18.97 10.30 -0.51
C SER A 35 -17.72 10.82 -1.25
N THR A 36 -16.86 9.91 -1.70
CA THR A 36 -15.66 10.26 -2.48
C THR A 36 -16.02 11.02 -3.76
N LEU A 37 -15.32 12.13 -4.01
CA LEU A 37 -15.42 12.96 -5.21
C LEU A 37 -14.16 12.82 -6.08
N TRP A 38 -14.24 13.25 -7.34
CA TRP A 38 -13.14 13.14 -8.30
C TRP A 38 -12.90 14.46 -9.03
N LEU A 39 -11.63 14.80 -9.24
CA LEU A 39 -11.21 15.87 -10.13
C LEU A 39 -10.94 15.38 -11.56
N GLY A 40 -10.83 14.07 -11.75
CA GLY A 40 -10.54 13.44 -13.05
C GLY A 40 -9.08 13.58 -13.46
N LEU A 41 -8.15 13.58 -12.50
CA LEU A 41 -6.74 13.83 -12.79
C LEU A 41 -5.97 12.54 -13.05
N HIS A 42 -5.08 12.59 -14.03
CA HIS A 42 -4.05 11.56 -14.14
C HIS A 42 -3.12 11.58 -12.93
N MET A 43 -2.79 10.39 -12.39
CA MET A 43 -1.90 10.25 -11.23
C MET A 43 -0.54 10.92 -11.41
N ARG A 44 -0.03 11.03 -12.66
CA ARG A 44 1.20 11.78 -12.95
C ARG A 44 1.10 13.24 -12.50
N THR A 45 -0.02 13.91 -12.78
CA THR A 45 -0.27 15.30 -12.37
C THR A 45 -0.29 15.40 -10.85
N VAL A 46 -1.00 14.48 -10.19
CA VAL A 46 -1.10 14.43 -8.72
C VAL A 46 0.29 14.24 -8.09
N PHE A 47 1.08 13.30 -8.59
CA PHE A 47 2.41 13.01 -8.05
C PHE A 47 3.41 14.15 -8.29
N GLN A 48 3.30 14.85 -9.42
CA GLN A 48 4.13 16.03 -9.68
C GLN A 48 3.79 17.14 -8.69
N ALA A 49 2.49 17.47 -8.52
CA ALA A 49 2.06 18.44 -7.52
C ALA A 49 2.51 18.03 -6.10
N ALA A 50 2.33 16.76 -5.72
CA ALA A 50 2.76 16.27 -4.41
C ALA A 50 4.27 16.44 -4.18
N LYS A 51 5.09 16.30 -5.23
CA LYS A 51 6.53 16.53 -5.16
C LYS A 51 6.85 18.01 -4.98
N ASP A 52 6.16 18.89 -5.71
CA ASP A 52 6.34 20.34 -5.60
C ASP A 52 5.93 20.86 -4.21
N PHE A 53 4.97 20.16 -3.56
CA PHE A 53 4.48 20.44 -2.21
C PHE A 53 5.13 19.56 -1.12
N MET A 54 6.27 18.91 -1.41
CA MET A 54 6.83 17.89 -0.50
C MET A 54 7.18 18.41 0.90
N ASN A 55 7.39 19.71 1.10
CA ASN A 55 7.71 20.29 2.42
C ASN A 55 6.47 20.80 3.18
N MET A 56 5.26 20.39 2.78
CA MET A 56 4.01 20.73 3.46
C MET A 56 4.02 20.19 4.91
N SER A 57 3.56 20.99 5.87
CA SER A 57 3.51 20.57 7.28
C SER A 57 2.52 19.43 7.50
N LEU A 58 2.72 18.64 8.57
CA LEU A 58 1.85 17.52 8.93
C LEU A 58 0.37 17.92 9.05
N ASN A 59 0.08 19.05 9.71
CA ASN A 59 -1.28 19.57 9.87
C ASN A 59 -1.96 19.89 8.53
N GLU A 60 -1.18 20.31 7.53
CA GLU A 60 -1.71 20.60 6.19
C GLU A 60 -1.90 19.30 5.38
N ILE A 61 -1.03 18.29 5.58
CA ILE A 61 -1.23 16.95 4.99
C ILE A 61 -2.52 16.33 5.53
N GLU A 62 -2.79 16.45 6.84
CA GLU A 62 -4.01 15.95 7.44
C GLU A 62 -5.27 16.62 6.83
N LYS A 63 -5.24 17.93 6.61
CA LYS A 63 -6.32 18.63 5.88
C LYS A 63 -6.55 18.09 4.47
N LEU A 64 -5.48 17.66 3.78
CA LEU A 64 -5.63 17.00 2.47
C LEU A 64 -6.26 15.61 2.59
N LEU A 65 -5.97 14.86 3.66
CA LEU A 65 -6.61 13.57 3.93
C LEU A 65 -8.11 13.71 4.21
N GLU A 66 -8.54 14.82 4.83
CA GLU A 66 -9.96 15.13 5.07
C GLU A 66 -10.73 15.55 3.81
N SER A 67 -10.05 15.79 2.69
CA SER A 67 -10.71 16.19 1.46
C SER A 67 -11.60 15.06 0.91
N PRO A 68 -12.82 15.37 0.44
CA PRO A 68 -13.66 14.36 -0.20
C PRO A 68 -13.08 13.92 -1.55
N TYR A 69 -12.18 14.70 -2.15
CA TYR A 69 -11.60 14.41 -3.46
C TYR A 69 -10.52 13.34 -3.38
N TYR A 70 -10.71 12.25 -4.13
CA TYR A 70 -9.78 11.14 -4.29
C TYR A 70 -8.35 11.59 -4.63
N GLU A 71 -8.19 12.47 -5.61
CA GLU A 71 -6.86 12.91 -6.06
C GLU A 71 -6.16 13.83 -5.05
N VAL A 72 -6.92 14.51 -4.20
CA VAL A 72 -6.37 15.31 -3.10
C VAL A 72 -5.81 14.40 -2.01
N ARG A 73 -6.55 13.35 -1.63
CA ARG A 73 -6.07 12.32 -0.69
C ARG A 73 -4.86 11.56 -1.23
N MET A 74 -4.87 11.21 -2.52
CA MET A 74 -3.69 10.64 -3.19
C MET A 74 -2.47 11.57 -3.11
N GLY A 75 -2.70 12.88 -3.22
CA GLY A 75 -1.69 13.91 -3.00
C GLY A 75 -1.09 13.86 -1.60
N ALA A 76 -1.94 13.78 -0.57
CA ALA A 76 -1.53 13.69 0.82
C ALA A 76 -0.59 12.50 1.08
N VAL A 77 -1.01 11.28 0.74
CA VAL A 77 -0.20 10.07 0.94
C VAL A 77 1.09 10.10 0.09
N SER A 78 1.06 10.76 -1.07
CA SER A 78 2.24 10.97 -1.90
C SER A 78 3.24 11.95 -1.28
N ILE A 79 2.78 13.02 -0.63
CA ILE A 79 3.62 13.96 0.12
C ILE A 79 4.29 13.21 1.28
N MET A 80 3.54 12.41 2.05
CA MET A 80 4.08 11.60 3.14
C MET A 80 5.18 10.63 2.66
N ASP A 81 4.94 9.96 1.52
CA ASP A 81 5.94 9.09 0.88
C ASP A 81 7.23 9.85 0.51
N PHE A 82 7.09 11.03 -0.08
CA PHE A 82 8.24 11.84 -0.48
C PHE A 82 9.01 12.40 0.72
N GLN A 83 8.32 12.87 1.76
CA GLN A 83 8.96 13.32 2.99
C GLN A 83 9.76 12.20 3.64
N THR A 84 9.15 11.03 3.83
CA THR A 84 9.82 9.92 4.52
C THR A 84 11.13 9.48 3.83
N LYS A 85 11.17 9.56 2.49
CA LYS A 85 12.34 9.23 1.66
C LYS A 85 13.39 10.35 1.60
N SER A 86 13.06 11.56 2.02
CA SER A 86 14.01 12.68 2.02
C SER A 86 15.12 12.45 3.04
N LYS A 87 16.37 12.73 2.63
CA LYS A 87 17.53 12.71 3.55
C LYS A 87 17.47 13.80 4.62
N LYS A 88 16.67 14.84 4.39
CA LYS A 88 16.51 15.97 5.32
C LYS A 88 15.53 15.68 6.45
N THR A 89 14.66 14.69 6.28
CA THR A 89 13.65 14.35 7.28
C THR A 89 14.32 13.71 8.48
N THR A 90 14.00 14.23 9.65
CA THR A 90 14.47 13.77 10.96
C THR A 90 13.71 12.50 11.40
N ASN A 91 14.18 11.85 12.46
CA ASN A 91 13.47 10.69 13.00
C ASN A 91 12.12 11.06 13.63
N ASP A 92 12.03 12.23 14.26
CA ASP A 92 10.78 12.72 14.86
C ASP A 92 9.73 13.03 13.78
N GLU A 93 10.14 13.63 12.66
CA GLU A 93 9.23 13.84 11.52
C GLU A 93 8.78 12.51 10.90
N ARG A 94 9.67 11.51 10.77
CA ARG A 94 9.27 10.17 10.31
C ARG A 94 8.28 9.51 11.26
N LYS A 95 8.50 9.66 12.56
CA LYS A 95 7.58 9.17 13.59
C LYS A 95 6.21 9.84 13.46
N ALA A 96 6.16 11.16 13.32
CA ALA A 96 4.90 11.88 13.19
C ALA A 96 4.13 11.52 11.90
N LEU A 97 4.84 11.31 10.78
CA LEU A 97 4.24 10.79 9.54
C LEU A 97 3.70 9.36 9.70
N PHE A 98 4.42 8.51 10.42
CA PHE A 98 3.97 7.16 10.76
C PHE A 98 2.71 7.19 11.63
N GLU A 99 2.71 7.99 12.71
CA GLU A 99 1.56 8.12 13.61
C GLU A 99 0.32 8.62 12.87
N LEU A 100 0.45 9.68 12.07
CA LEU A 100 -0.65 10.17 11.22
C LEU A 100 -1.15 9.07 10.26
N TYR A 101 -0.25 8.31 9.64
CA TYR A 101 -0.66 7.23 8.74
C TYR A 101 -1.49 6.17 9.47
N ILE A 102 -1.05 5.73 10.65
CA ILE A 102 -1.74 4.70 11.44
C ILE A 102 -3.12 5.20 11.87
N GLU A 103 -3.21 6.45 12.33
CA GLU A 103 -4.46 7.06 12.81
C GLU A 103 -5.48 7.31 11.69
N ARG A 104 -5.04 7.46 10.44
CA ARG A 104 -5.89 7.90 9.33
C ARG A 104 -6.30 6.82 8.33
N HIS A 105 -6.37 5.55 8.75
CA HIS A 105 -6.96 4.48 7.92
C HIS A 105 -8.46 4.71 7.59
N ASP A 106 -9.13 5.66 8.26
CA ASP A 106 -10.44 6.19 7.90
C ASP A 106 -10.43 7.03 6.59
N ARG A 107 -9.25 7.53 6.19
CA ARG A 107 -9.05 8.31 4.95
C ARG A 107 -8.12 7.63 3.94
N ILE A 108 -7.26 6.73 4.39
CA ILE A 108 -6.38 5.88 3.58
C ILE A 108 -7.15 4.60 3.23
N ASP A 109 -8.27 4.79 2.53
CA ASP A 109 -9.32 3.80 2.35
C ASP A 109 -9.36 3.20 0.93
N ASN A 110 -8.20 3.12 0.28
CA ASN A 110 -8.07 2.51 -1.04
C ASN A 110 -6.73 1.80 -1.21
N TRP A 111 -6.72 0.78 -2.06
CA TRP A 111 -5.55 -0.07 -2.26
C TRP A 111 -4.32 0.72 -2.76
N ASP A 112 -4.53 1.73 -3.60
CA ASP A 112 -3.43 2.53 -4.16
C ASP A 112 -2.89 3.56 -3.17
N PHE A 113 -3.71 4.08 -2.24
CA PHE A 113 -3.21 4.91 -1.15
C PHE A 113 -2.25 4.12 -0.26
N VAL A 114 -2.65 2.90 0.09
CA VAL A 114 -1.82 1.97 0.86
C VAL A 114 -0.53 1.64 0.11
N ASP A 115 -0.64 1.18 -1.15
CA ASP A 115 0.52 0.80 -1.97
C ASP A 115 1.49 1.97 -2.23
N ARG A 116 0.96 3.21 -2.26
CA ARG A 116 1.75 4.42 -2.45
C ARG A 116 2.63 4.75 -1.25
N ALA A 117 2.09 4.62 -0.03
CA ALA A 117 2.70 5.18 1.17
C ALA A 117 3.17 4.15 2.20
N ALA A 118 2.46 3.03 2.41
CA ALA A 118 2.80 2.03 3.42
C ALA A 118 4.26 1.53 3.33
N PRO A 119 4.84 1.24 2.15
CA PRO A 119 6.23 0.76 2.08
C PRO A 119 7.25 1.75 2.64
N SER A 120 7.00 3.05 2.51
CA SER A 120 7.94 4.08 2.95
C SER A 120 7.59 4.59 4.34
N VAL A 121 6.36 5.05 4.53
CA VAL A 121 5.89 5.70 5.76
C VAL A 121 5.88 4.71 6.91
N VAL A 122 5.34 3.51 6.70
CA VAL A 122 5.27 2.46 7.72
C VAL A 122 6.50 1.55 7.65
N GLY A 123 6.75 0.95 6.50
CA GLY A 123 7.81 -0.03 6.31
C GLY A 123 9.21 0.50 6.67
N ASN A 124 9.64 1.65 6.13
CA ASN A 124 10.97 2.16 6.46
C ASN A 124 11.07 2.63 7.92
N TYR A 125 9.98 3.16 8.49
CA TYR A 125 9.98 3.60 9.89
C TYR A 125 10.19 2.42 10.86
N LEU A 126 9.58 1.27 10.56
CA LEU A 126 9.64 0.07 11.40
C LEU A 126 10.87 -0.82 11.16
N LYS A 127 11.75 -0.48 10.20
CA LYS A 127 12.88 -1.32 9.79
C LYS A 127 13.78 -1.72 10.98
N ASP A 128 14.02 -0.80 11.90
CA ASP A 128 14.86 -0.93 13.08
C ASP A 128 14.06 -0.90 14.39
N LYS A 129 12.75 -1.15 14.33
CA LYS A 129 11.82 -1.07 15.48
C LYS A 129 11.00 -2.36 15.62
N SER A 130 10.23 -2.40 16.70
CA SER A 130 9.20 -3.42 16.88
C SER A 130 8.20 -3.38 15.73
N LYS A 131 7.80 -4.55 15.25
CA LYS A 131 6.84 -4.72 14.15
C LYS A 131 5.47 -5.17 14.65
N GLU A 132 5.25 -5.21 15.97
CA GLU A 132 3.99 -5.66 16.61
C GLU A 132 2.76 -4.97 16.02
N ILE A 133 2.85 -3.67 15.71
CA ILE A 133 1.77 -2.92 15.06
C ILE A 133 1.31 -3.58 13.75
N LEU A 134 2.21 -4.17 12.95
CA LEU A 134 1.80 -4.87 11.72
C LEU A 134 0.96 -6.11 12.05
N TYR A 135 1.29 -6.82 13.14
CA TYR A 135 0.55 -8.00 13.59
C TYR A 135 -0.80 -7.65 14.24
N GLU A 136 -0.91 -6.46 14.83
CA GLU A 136 -2.20 -5.89 15.26
C GLU A 136 -3.06 -5.57 14.03
N LEU A 137 -2.52 -4.86 13.04
CA LEU A 137 -3.23 -4.47 11.82
C LEU A 137 -3.73 -5.68 11.01
N VAL A 138 -2.98 -6.79 10.97
CA VAL A 138 -3.41 -8.05 10.31
C VAL A 138 -4.72 -8.60 10.87
N ARG A 139 -5.02 -8.33 12.15
CA ARG A 139 -6.22 -8.85 12.84
C ARG A 139 -7.40 -7.88 12.76
N SER A 140 -7.23 -6.71 12.17
CA SER A 140 -8.26 -5.69 12.08
C SER A 140 -9.41 -6.13 11.17
N GLU A 141 -10.62 -5.68 11.46
CA GLU A 141 -11.77 -5.80 10.55
C GLU A 141 -11.61 -4.88 9.33
N ASN A 142 -10.83 -3.80 9.46
CA ASN A 142 -10.54 -2.88 8.38
C ASN A 142 -9.58 -3.51 7.35
N ILE A 143 -10.05 -3.65 6.12
CA ILE A 143 -9.29 -4.26 5.03
C ILE A 143 -8.02 -3.45 4.72
N TRP A 144 -8.05 -2.13 4.86
CA TRP A 144 -6.92 -1.27 4.53
C TRP A 144 -5.79 -1.40 5.55
N GLU A 145 -6.11 -1.64 6.81
CA GLU A 145 -5.14 -1.96 7.87
C GLU A 145 -4.45 -3.30 7.59
N ARG A 146 -5.22 -4.35 7.27
CA ARG A 146 -4.65 -5.65 6.88
C ARG A 146 -3.77 -5.53 5.64
N ARG A 147 -4.18 -4.72 4.65
CA ARG A 147 -3.36 -4.43 3.47
C ARG A 147 -2.07 -3.69 3.85
N THR A 148 -2.15 -2.68 4.70
CA THR A 148 -0.98 -1.94 5.21
C THR A 148 0.03 -2.89 5.83
N ALA A 149 -0.41 -3.87 6.62
CA ALA A 149 0.49 -4.81 7.27
C ALA A 149 1.41 -5.55 6.29
N ILE A 150 0.84 -6.17 5.26
CA ILE A 150 1.60 -6.93 4.26
C ILE A 150 2.36 -6.00 3.28
N VAL A 151 1.79 -4.86 2.89
CA VAL A 151 2.45 -3.94 1.94
C VAL A 151 3.69 -3.30 2.57
N SER A 152 3.64 -3.00 3.86
CA SER A 152 4.75 -2.39 4.59
C SER A 152 6.01 -3.26 4.59
N THR A 153 5.86 -4.59 4.51
CA THR A 153 7.01 -5.50 4.52
C THR A 153 7.89 -5.37 3.28
N PHE A 154 7.44 -4.68 2.22
CA PHE A 154 8.26 -4.38 1.06
C PHE A 154 9.56 -3.65 1.41
N ALA A 155 9.53 -2.82 2.47
CA ALA A 155 10.73 -2.18 3.00
C ALA A 155 11.75 -3.21 3.49
N PHE A 156 11.29 -4.26 4.18
CA PHE A 156 12.14 -5.32 4.72
C PHE A 156 12.69 -6.20 3.60
N ILE A 157 11.83 -6.60 2.64
CA ILE A 157 12.21 -7.41 1.47
C ILE A 157 13.32 -6.74 0.67
N LYS A 158 13.26 -5.42 0.50
CA LYS A 158 14.32 -4.65 -0.19
C LYS A 158 15.69 -4.76 0.48
N ASN A 159 15.71 -4.99 1.79
CA ASN A 159 16.93 -5.20 2.58
C ASN A 159 17.30 -6.68 2.73
N GLY A 160 16.57 -7.60 2.08
CA GLY A 160 16.79 -9.04 2.17
C GLY A 160 16.11 -9.72 3.36
N ASP A 161 15.41 -8.96 4.22
CA ASP A 161 14.63 -9.53 5.31
C ASP A 161 13.21 -9.88 4.82
N VAL A 162 12.92 -11.17 4.78
CA VAL A 162 11.64 -11.72 4.29
C VAL A 162 10.79 -12.32 5.40
N GLU A 163 11.31 -12.37 6.65
CA GLU A 163 10.70 -13.10 7.76
C GLU A 163 9.26 -12.65 8.02
N ASP A 164 9.07 -11.36 8.31
CA ASP A 164 7.76 -10.80 8.58
C ASP A 164 6.81 -10.88 7.39
N THR A 165 7.33 -10.89 6.15
CA THR A 165 6.47 -11.06 4.97
C THR A 165 5.80 -12.43 4.97
N PHE A 166 6.57 -13.50 5.22
CA PHE A 166 6.02 -14.85 5.25
C PHE A 166 5.11 -15.07 6.46
N ARG A 167 5.45 -14.53 7.64
CA ARG A 167 4.61 -14.64 8.83
C ARG A 167 3.28 -13.91 8.68
N ILE A 168 3.30 -12.68 8.15
CA ILE A 168 2.07 -11.92 7.87
C ILE A 168 1.26 -12.59 6.75
N ALA A 169 1.92 -13.09 5.69
CA ALA A 169 1.25 -13.82 4.63
C ALA A 169 0.53 -15.08 5.14
N GLU A 170 1.13 -15.80 6.09
CA GLU A 170 0.52 -16.96 6.73
C GLU A 170 -0.76 -16.59 7.50
N LEU A 171 -0.76 -15.46 8.20
CA LEU A 171 -1.95 -14.97 8.93
C LEU A 171 -3.07 -14.48 8.01
N LEU A 172 -2.72 -14.03 6.79
CA LEU A 172 -3.65 -13.49 5.80
C LEU A 172 -4.00 -14.47 4.66
N VAL A 173 -3.45 -15.68 4.67
CA VAL A 173 -3.56 -16.61 3.51
C VAL A 173 -5.01 -17.00 3.20
N ASP A 174 -5.87 -17.02 4.22
CA ASP A 174 -7.29 -17.36 4.13
C ASP A 174 -8.20 -16.11 4.23
N ASP A 175 -7.67 -14.91 4.02
CA ASP A 175 -8.47 -13.68 4.02
C ASP A 175 -9.58 -13.76 2.95
N LYS A 176 -10.80 -13.35 3.33
CA LYS A 176 -11.98 -13.40 2.45
C LYS A 176 -11.93 -12.32 1.37
N GLU A 177 -11.14 -11.28 1.57
CA GLU A 177 -11.07 -10.13 0.68
C GLU A 177 -10.11 -10.35 -0.49
N GLU A 178 -10.62 -10.31 -1.72
CA GLU A 178 -9.80 -10.51 -2.92
C GLU A 178 -8.64 -9.48 -3.03
N LEU A 179 -8.85 -8.26 -2.53
CA LEU A 179 -7.82 -7.22 -2.51
C LEU A 179 -6.63 -7.59 -1.60
N ILE A 180 -6.90 -8.28 -0.48
CA ILE A 180 -5.85 -8.78 0.43
C ILE A 180 -5.15 -9.96 -0.22
N ASN A 181 -5.89 -10.90 -0.79
CA ASN A 181 -5.36 -12.06 -1.49
C ASN A 181 -4.37 -11.69 -2.62
N LYS A 182 -4.70 -10.67 -3.42
CA LYS A 182 -3.78 -10.11 -4.42
C LYS A 182 -2.50 -9.54 -3.80
N SER A 183 -2.63 -8.87 -2.66
CA SER A 183 -1.50 -8.31 -1.93
C SER A 183 -0.59 -9.42 -1.39
N VAL A 184 -1.16 -10.41 -0.68
CA VAL A 184 -0.43 -11.57 -0.15
C VAL A 184 0.35 -12.27 -1.26
N GLY A 185 -0.29 -12.59 -2.39
CA GLY A 185 0.39 -13.22 -3.52
C GLY A 185 1.50 -12.34 -4.12
N THR A 186 1.28 -11.02 -4.19
CA THR A 186 2.28 -10.05 -4.66
C THR A 186 3.51 -10.05 -3.75
N PHE A 187 3.34 -9.97 -2.43
CA PHE A 187 4.47 -9.87 -1.51
C PHE A 187 5.15 -11.22 -1.24
N LEU A 188 4.43 -12.35 -1.35
CA LEU A 188 5.05 -13.68 -1.44
C LEU A 188 5.97 -13.79 -2.66
N ARG A 189 5.54 -13.28 -3.83
CA ARG A 189 6.37 -13.23 -5.03
C ARG A 189 7.59 -12.34 -4.82
N GLU A 190 7.43 -11.15 -4.24
CA GLU A 190 8.56 -10.24 -4.00
C GLU A 190 9.56 -10.80 -2.99
N ALA A 191 9.10 -11.44 -1.91
CA ALA A 191 9.94 -12.14 -0.94
C ALA A 191 10.63 -13.35 -1.57
N GLY A 192 9.92 -14.14 -2.40
CA GLY A 192 10.45 -15.30 -3.10
C GLY A 192 11.56 -14.97 -4.11
N LYS A 193 11.59 -13.75 -4.65
CA LYS A 193 12.75 -13.30 -5.46
C LYS A 193 14.03 -13.16 -4.63
N LYS A 194 13.92 -13.02 -3.31
CA LYS A 194 15.05 -12.96 -2.37
C LYS A 194 15.36 -14.32 -1.77
N ASP A 195 14.33 -15.13 -1.54
CA ASP A 195 14.42 -16.45 -0.92
C ASP A 195 13.39 -17.41 -1.56
N GLU A 196 13.81 -18.08 -2.64
CA GLU A 196 12.94 -18.99 -3.39
C GLU A 196 12.59 -20.26 -2.60
N ASP A 197 13.51 -20.76 -1.77
CA ASP A 197 13.29 -21.96 -0.97
C ASP A 197 12.21 -21.72 0.09
N ARG A 198 12.23 -20.56 0.73
CA ARG A 198 11.17 -20.18 1.67
C ARG A 198 9.82 -19.97 1.00
N LEU A 199 9.80 -19.44 -0.22
CA LEU A 199 8.57 -19.39 -1.03
C LEU A 199 8.04 -20.81 -1.31
N LYS A 200 8.90 -21.74 -1.72
CA LYS A 200 8.49 -23.14 -1.95
C LYS A 200 7.94 -23.79 -0.68
N GLN A 201 8.59 -23.61 0.47
CA GLN A 201 8.07 -24.10 1.76
C GLN A 201 6.67 -23.56 2.09
N PHE A 202 6.44 -22.26 1.83
CA PHE A 202 5.12 -21.67 1.99
C PHE A 202 4.09 -22.29 1.04
N LEU A 203 4.46 -22.46 -0.23
CA LEU A 203 3.59 -23.05 -1.25
C LEU A 203 3.30 -24.53 -0.97
N ASP A 204 4.27 -25.31 -0.50
CA ASP A 204 4.08 -26.71 -0.13
C ASP A 204 3.04 -26.85 0.99
N LYS A 205 2.99 -25.87 1.91
CA LYS A 205 2.01 -25.82 3.00
C LYS A 205 0.63 -25.36 2.55
N TYR A 206 0.55 -24.36 1.66
CA TYR A 206 -0.70 -23.62 1.42
C TYR A 206 -1.24 -23.68 -0.01
N ALA A 207 -0.52 -24.18 -1.01
CA ALA A 207 -0.93 -24.06 -2.41
C ALA A 207 -2.24 -24.80 -2.75
N THR A 208 -2.63 -25.77 -1.93
CA THR A 208 -3.88 -26.53 -2.06
C THR A 208 -5.09 -25.77 -1.50
N THR A 209 -4.91 -24.96 -0.46
CA THR A 209 -6.01 -24.28 0.26
C THR A 209 -6.09 -22.78 -0.03
N MET A 210 -4.96 -22.12 -0.33
CA MET A 210 -4.93 -20.68 -0.55
C MET A 210 -5.78 -20.26 -1.76
N PRO A 211 -6.33 -19.03 -1.77
CA PRO A 211 -7.07 -18.52 -2.90
C PRO A 211 -6.26 -18.60 -4.21
N ARG A 212 -6.93 -19.01 -5.30
CA ARG A 212 -6.25 -19.19 -6.59
C ARG A 212 -5.61 -17.93 -7.14
N VAL A 213 -6.15 -16.76 -6.79
CA VAL A 213 -5.52 -15.48 -7.13
C VAL A 213 -4.19 -15.31 -6.40
N THR A 214 -4.12 -15.60 -5.10
CA THR A 214 -2.89 -15.57 -4.29
C THR A 214 -1.81 -16.46 -4.89
N LEU A 215 -2.16 -17.72 -5.20
CA LEU A 215 -1.23 -18.68 -5.79
C LEU A 215 -0.65 -18.19 -7.13
N ARG A 216 -1.50 -17.69 -8.03
CA ARG A 216 -1.08 -17.22 -9.36
C ARG A 216 -0.09 -16.06 -9.28
N TYR A 217 -0.30 -15.14 -8.34
CA TYR A 217 0.64 -14.04 -8.12
C TYR A 217 1.95 -14.56 -7.52
N ALA A 218 1.88 -15.42 -6.50
CA ALA A 218 3.07 -15.94 -5.80
C ALA A 218 4.03 -16.67 -6.76
N ILE A 219 3.50 -17.50 -7.66
CA ILE A 219 4.32 -18.32 -8.57
C ILE A 219 4.75 -17.61 -9.86
N GLU A 220 4.37 -16.35 -10.07
CA GLU A 220 4.53 -15.66 -11.36
C GLU A 220 5.97 -15.64 -11.87
N LYS A 221 6.98 -15.66 -10.99
CA LYS A 221 8.40 -15.62 -11.35
C LYS A 221 9.13 -16.96 -11.31
N LEU A 222 8.48 -18.03 -10.85
CA LEU A 222 9.08 -19.38 -10.86
C LEU A 222 9.25 -19.90 -12.30
N ASP A 223 9.98 -20.99 -12.47
CA ASP A 223 10.10 -21.64 -13.77
C ASP A 223 8.78 -22.35 -14.17
N LYS A 224 8.68 -22.72 -15.46
CA LYS A 224 7.44 -23.31 -16.01
C LYS A 224 7.06 -24.62 -15.34
N SER A 225 8.04 -25.45 -14.96
CA SER A 225 7.78 -26.77 -14.37
C SER A 225 7.24 -26.62 -12.95
N THR A 226 7.85 -25.76 -12.13
CA THR A 226 7.40 -25.46 -10.77
C THR A 226 6.02 -24.80 -10.76
N LYS A 227 5.75 -23.84 -11.66
CA LYS A 227 4.40 -23.28 -11.81
C LYS A 227 3.35 -24.35 -12.11
N LYS A 228 3.66 -25.24 -13.07
CA LYS A 228 2.73 -26.32 -13.45
C LYS A 228 2.45 -27.24 -12.26
N HIS A 229 3.49 -27.59 -11.51
CA HIS A 229 3.35 -28.41 -10.29
C HIS A 229 2.33 -27.81 -9.31
N TYR A 230 2.57 -26.59 -8.82
CA TYR A 230 1.67 -25.95 -7.84
C TYR A 230 0.27 -25.68 -8.38
N MET A 231 0.13 -25.35 -9.67
CA MET A 231 -1.18 -25.16 -10.30
C MET A 231 -2.01 -26.45 -10.37
N THR A 232 -1.38 -27.63 -10.31
CA THR A 232 -2.09 -28.91 -10.31
C THR A 232 -2.50 -29.42 -8.93
N LEU A 233 -1.89 -28.93 -7.84
CA LEU A 233 -2.11 -29.47 -6.49
C LEU A 233 -3.52 -29.29 -5.92
N GLY A 234 -4.31 -28.33 -6.43
CA GLY A 234 -5.71 -28.13 -6.01
C GLY A 234 -6.73 -28.53 -7.08
N LYS A 235 -6.40 -29.49 -7.95
CA LYS A 235 -7.34 -30.09 -8.91
C LYS A 235 -7.95 -31.41 -8.40
N SER A 236 -7.81 -31.70 -7.11
CA SER A 236 -8.43 -32.88 -6.51
C SER A 236 -9.79 -32.49 -5.96
N GLU A 237 -10.81 -33.09 -6.59
CA GLU A 237 -12.28 -33.02 -6.40
C GLU A 237 -13.02 -31.84 -7.06
#